data_AF-A0A2V8K019-F1
#
_entry.id   AF-A0A2V8K019-F1
#
_cell.length_a   1.000
_cell.length_b   1.000
_cell.length_c   1.000
_cell.angle_alpha   90.00
_cell.angle_beta   90.00
_cell.angle_gamma   90.00
#
_symmetry.space_group_name_H-M   'P 1'
#
loop_
_entity.id
_entity.type
_entity.pdbx_description
1 polymer ?
#
loop_
_entity_poly.entity_id
_entity_poly.type
_entity_poly.pdbx_seq_one_letter_code
_entity_poly.pdbx_strand_id
1 'polypeptide(L)'
;MSLRHREDALFADWLRVRDDFVPDGVIDEVEYLQSRVRVLMVLKENNGFYGGDIRSLLPDGERTPTWLNVTRWLKGIGALPAEVPWTELESIDLTERQRLLRSISVMNLKKSPGGHTAESRNVWRVAREDRMFLKRQ
;
A
#
# COMPACT_ATOMS: atom_id res chain seq x y z
N MET A 1 -19.06 10.23 -5.38
CA MET A 1 -18.57 8.83 -5.39
C MET A 1 -17.17 8.83 -4.79
N SER A 2 -16.99 8.13 -3.67
CA SER A 2 -15.75 8.04 -2.90
C SER A 2 -14.64 7.30 -3.65
N LEU A 3 -13.37 7.48 -3.26
CA LEU A 3 -12.25 6.71 -3.79
C LEU A 3 -12.44 5.22 -3.51
N ARG A 4 -12.88 4.87 -2.29
CA ARG A 4 -13.22 3.49 -1.92
C ARG A 4 -14.15 2.82 -2.93
N HIS A 5 -15.24 3.51 -3.28
CA HIS A 5 -16.24 2.95 -4.20
C HIS A 5 -15.68 2.75 -5.62
N ARG A 6 -14.79 3.64 -6.08
CA ARG A 6 -14.16 3.51 -7.40
C ARG A 6 -13.15 2.36 -7.44
N GLU A 7 -12.37 2.21 -6.36
CA GLU A 7 -11.46 1.07 -6.19
C GLU A 7 -12.23 -0.24 -6.17
N ASP A 8 -13.29 -0.35 -5.37
CA ASP A 8 -14.07 -1.59 -5.26
C ASP A 8 -14.74 -1.97 -6.60
N ALA A 9 -15.23 -0.98 -7.36
CA ALA A 9 -15.75 -1.21 -8.70
C ALA A 9 -14.65 -1.67 -9.68
N LEU A 10 -13.46 -1.06 -9.62
CA LEU A 10 -12.31 -1.47 -10.43
C LEU A 10 -11.86 -2.90 -10.09
N PHE A 11 -11.82 -3.25 -8.80
CA PHE A 11 -11.39 -4.57 -8.35
C PHE A 11 -12.42 -5.65 -8.66
N ALA A 12 -13.71 -5.32 -8.64
CA ALA A 12 -14.75 -6.22 -9.14
C ALA A 12 -14.57 -6.56 -10.62
N ASP A 13 -14.14 -5.60 -11.46
CA ASP A 13 -13.80 -5.89 -12.85
C ASP A 13 -12.51 -6.72 -12.97
N TRP A 14 -11.50 -6.43 -12.15
CA TRP A 14 -10.19 -7.08 -12.21
C TRP A 14 -10.25 -8.54 -11.75
N LEU A 15 -11.05 -8.84 -10.72
CA LEU A 15 -11.34 -10.19 -10.24
C LEU A 15 -11.95 -11.11 -11.30
N ARG A 16 -12.57 -10.57 -12.36
CA ARG A 16 -13.09 -11.39 -13.46
C ARG A 16 -12.00 -12.05 -14.31
N VAL A 17 -10.77 -11.56 -14.23
CA VAL A 17 -9.63 -12.04 -15.03
C VAL A 17 -8.43 -12.45 -14.18
N ARG A 18 -8.53 -12.34 -12.85
CA ARG A 18 -7.48 -12.71 -11.89
C ARG A 18 -8.08 -13.42 -10.69
N ASP A 19 -7.61 -14.63 -10.46
CA ASP A 19 -7.83 -15.37 -9.22
C ASP A 19 -6.87 -14.89 -8.12
N ASP A 20 -7.17 -15.26 -6.88
CA ASP A 20 -6.36 -14.96 -5.68
C ASP A 20 -6.02 -13.47 -5.49
N PHE A 21 -6.94 -12.57 -5.85
CA PHE A 21 -6.73 -11.13 -5.79
C PHE A 21 -6.70 -10.60 -4.35
N VAL A 22 -5.68 -9.81 -4.01
CA VAL A 22 -5.59 -9.08 -2.73
C VAL A 22 -5.78 -7.59 -3.02
N PRO A 23 -6.93 -7.00 -2.64
CA PRO A 23 -7.14 -5.58 -2.79
C PRO A 23 -6.11 -4.75 -2.02
N ASP A 24 -5.71 -3.65 -2.63
CA ASP A 24 -4.88 -2.60 -2.08
C ASP A 24 -5.40 -1.26 -2.58
N GLY A 25 -4.91 -0.16 -2.03
CA GLY A 25 -5.39 1.16 -2.43
C GLY A 25 -5.24 2.15 -1.30
N VAL A 26 -6.10 3.16 -1.31
CA VAL A 26 -6.19 4.15 -0.24
C VAL A 26 -6.57 3.46 1.07
N ILE A 27 -5.79 3.71 2.11
CA ILE A 27 -5.99 3.08 3.42
C ILE A 27 -7.16 3.76 4.14
N ASP A 28 -7.05 5.06 4.37
CA ASP A 28 -8.14 5.89 4.90
C ASP A 28 -8.35 7.09 3.96
N GLU A 29 -9.54 7.19 3.38
CA GLU A 29 -9.84 8.20 2.37
C GLU A 29 -9.78 9.62 2.92
N VAL A 30 -10.20 9.81 4.18
CA VAL A 30 -10.22 11.14 4.81
C VAL A 30 -8.79 11.57 5.09
N GLU A 31 -8.02 10.72 5.77
CA GLU A 31 -6.61 11.01 6.11
C GLU A 31 -5.75 11.21 4.85
N TYR A 32 -5.92 10.35 3.84
CA TYR A 32 -5.18 10.46 2.58
C TYR A 32 -5.48 11.76 1.84
N LEU A 33 -6.75 12.18 1.76
CA LEU A 33 -7.12 13.41 1.06
C LEU A 33 -6.69 14.67 1.83
N GLN A 34 -6.69 14.62 3.16
CA GLN A 34 -6.24 15.71 4.04
C GLN A 34 -4.72 15.82 4.18
N SER A 35 -3.98 14.79 3.76
CA SER A 35 -2.52 14.79 3.83
C SER A 35 -1.90 15.90 3.00
N ARG A 36 -0.93 16.63 3.60
CA ARG A 36 -0.12 17.65 2.91
C ARG A 36 0.57 17.09 1.67
N VAL A 37 1.11 15.87 1.79
CA VAL A 37 1.74 15.12 0.71
C VAL A 37 1.01 13.79 0.59
N ARG A 38 0.44 13.53 -0.59
CA ARG A 38 -0.26 12.28 -0.87
C ARG A 38 0.73 11.27 -1.44
N VAL A 39 1.04 10.24 -0.67
CA VAL A 39 2.05 9.23 -1.04
C VAL A 39 1.37 7.96 -1.54
N LEU A 40 1.76 7.55 -2.75
CA LEU A 40 1.43 6.23 -3.31
C LEU A 40 2.66 5.32 -3.17
N MET A 41 2.50 4.23 -2.42
CA MET A 41 3.51 3.19 -2.29
C MET A 41 3.30 2.12 -3.36
N VAL A 42 4.16 2.11 -4.37
CA VAL A 42 4.16 1.07 -5.41
C VAL A 42 5.05 -0.09 -4.97
N LEU A 43 4.44 -1.26 -4.78
CA LEU A 43 5.09 -2.48 -4.30
C LEU A 43 4.98 -3.61 -5.35
N LYS A 44 5.76 -4.68 -5.18
CA LYS A 44 5.79 -5.78 -6.16
C LYS A 44 4.56 -6.68 -6.04
N GLU A 45 4.38 -7.27 -4.87
CA GLU A 45 3.31 -8.20 -4.52
C GLU A 45 3.17 -8.28 -3.00
N ASN A 46 2.02 -8.78 -2.55
CA ASN A 46 1.76 -9.05 -1.14
C ASN A 46 2.40 -10.38 -0.70
N ASN A 47 2.92 -10.45 0.53
CA ASN A 47 3.57 -11.66 1.05
C ASN A 47 2.59 -12.50 1.89
N GLY A 48 2.03 -13.54 1.28
CA GLY A 48 1.28 -14.57 2.00
C GLY A 48 -0.06 -14.17 2.63
N PHE A 49 -0.60 -12.97 2.36
CA PHE A 49 -1.91 -12.56 2.88
C PHE A 49 -3.04 -12.91 1.88
N TYR A 50 -3.28 -14.22 1.75
CA TYR A 50 -4.32 -14.82 0.90
C TYR A 50 -5.73 -14.43 1.38
N GLY A 51 -6.61 -14.03 0.45
CA GLY A 51 -8.00 -13.67 0.75
C GLY A 51 -8.17 -12.40 1.60
N GLY A 52 -7.08 -11.68 1.87
CA GLY A 52 -7.09 -10.46 2.66
C GLY A 52 -7.29 -9.19 1.84
N ASP A 53 -7.34 -8.05 2.52
CA ASP A 53 -7.36 -6.71 1.95
C ASP A 53 -6.31 -5.85 2.67
N ILE A 54 -5.31 -5.34 1.94
CA ILE A 54 -4.26 -4.50 2.54
C ILE A 54 -4.85 -3.26 3.21
N ARG A 55 -5.97 -2.76 2.67
CA ARG A 55 -6.65 -1.55 3.15
C ARG A 55 -7.25 -1.77 4.55
N SER A 56 -7.55 -3.02 4.95
CA SER A 56 -7.98 -3.33 6.32
C SER A 56 -6.83 -3.65 7.26
N LEU A 57 -5.65 -4.03 6.75
CA LEU A 57 -4.49 -4.42 7.57
C LEU A 57 -3.74 -3.22 8.16
N LEU A 58 -3.47 -2.22 7.32
CA LEU A 58 -2.60 -1.10 7.70
C LEU A 58 -3.17 -0.09 8.71
N PRO A 59 -4.50 0.15 8.81
CA PRO A 59 -5.06 1.09 9.77
C PRO A 59 -4.74 0.79 11.25
N ASP A 60 -4.42 -0.47 11.56
CA ASP A 60 -4.09 -0.94 12.91
C ASP A 60 -2.60 -0.79 13.25
N GLY A 61 -1.79 -0.30 12.30
CA GLY A 61 -0.38 -0.05 12.52
C GLY A 61 0.43 -1.34 12.37
N GLU A 62 0.41 -1.96 11.20
CA GLU A 62 1.18 -3.18 10.91
C GLU A 62 2.69 -3.02 11.20
N ARG A 63 3.33 -4.06 11.76
CA ARG A 63 4.71 -4.07 12.26
C ARG A 63 5.66 -4.92 11.45
N THR A 64 5.22 -5.58 10.38
CA THR A 64 6.18 -6.28 9.51
C THR A 64 7.29 -5.32 9.02
N PRO A 65 8.51 -5.84 8.73
CA PRO A 65 9.65 -5.02 8.36
C PRO A 65 9.38 -4.02 7.22
N THR A 66 8.56 -4.41 6.24
CA THR A 66 8.12 -3.53 5.14
C THR A 66 7.42 -2.29 5.68
N TRP A 67 6.38 -2.46 6.50
CA TRP A 67 5.55 -1.36 6.97
C TRP A 67 6.25 -0.49 8.01
N LEU A 68 7.17 -1.05 8.81
CA LEU A 68 8.06 -0.24 9.66
C LEU A 68 8.93 0.71 8.84
N ASN A 69 9.54 0.23 7.75
CA ASN A 69 10.36 1.08 6.89
C ASN A 69 9.53 2.14 6.15
N VAL A 70 8.35 1.77 5.65
CA VAL A 70 7.40 2.73 5.06
C VAL A 70 7.06 3.82 6.08
N THR A 71 6.77 3.46 7.33
CA THR A 71 6.44 4.42 8.38
C THR A 71 7.58 5.42 8.62
N ARG A 72 8.84 4.96 8.65
CA ARG A 72 10.02 5.84 8.76
C ARG A 72 10.14 6.80 7.59
N TRP A 73 9.92 6.32 6.36
CA TRP A 73 9.93 7.18 5.18
C TRP A 73 8.84 8.23 5.22
N LEU A 74 7.62 7.87 5.63
CA LEU A 74 6.51 8.82 5.75
C LEU A 74 6.79 9.91 6.78
N LYS A 75 7.41 9.55 7.91
CA LYS A 75 7.86 10.52 8.92
C LYS A 75 8.89 11.51 8.33
N GLY A 76 9.89 11.00 7.61
CA GLY A 76 10.89 11.84 6.93
C GLY A 76 10.28 12.75 5.84
N ILE A 77 9.44 12.20 4.96
CA ILE A 77 8.73 12.97 3.91
C ILE A 77 7.85 14.06 4.55
N GLY A 78 7.16 13.73 5.63
CA GLY A 78 6.32 14.65 6.38
C GLY A 78 7.08 15.83 6.97
N ALA A 79 8.34 15.62 7.38
CA ALA A 79 9.20 16.63 7.98
C ALA A 79 9.90 17.56 6.98
N LEU A 80 9.87 17.24 5.67
CA LEU A 80 10.55 18.06 4.67
C LEU A 80 10.13 19.55 4.74
N PRO A 81 11.10 20.47 4.63
CA PRO A 81 12.52 20.24 4.28
C PRO A 81 13.46 19.95 5.46
N ALA A 82 12.96 19.81 6.69
CA ALA A 82 13.80 19.53 7.85
C ALA A 82 14.35 18.10 7.82
N GLU A 83 15.57 17.91 8.32
CA GLU A 83 16.14 16.59 8.55
C GLU A 83 15.62 15.99 9.86
N VAL A 84 15.30 14.70 9.83
CA VAL A 84 14.90 13.93 11.02
C VAL A 84 16.07 13.03 11.42
N PRO A 85 16.65 13.20 12.62
CA PRO A 85 17.70 12.33 13.11
C PRO A 85 17.27 10.87 13.14
N TRP A 86 18.19 9.95 12.83
CA TRP A 86 17.90 8.52 12.83
C TRP A 86 17.37 8.03 14.19
N THR A 87 17.86 8.60 15.29
CA THR A 87 17.41 8.30 16.66
C THR A 87 15.90 8.50 16.86
N GLU A 88 15.27 9.42 16.12
CA GLU A 88 13.81 9.66 16.15
C GLU A 88 13.01 8.70 15.26
N LEU A 89 13.70 7.90 14.43
CA LEU A 89 13.14 6.91 13.51
C LEU A 89 13.37 5.46 13.99
N GLU A 90 14.25 5.25 14.97
CA GLU A 90 14.56 3.93 15.54
C GLU A 90 13.31 3.29 16.13
N SER A 91 12.54 4.07 16.90
CA SER A 91 11.24 3.68 17.42
C SER A 91 10.16 4.64 16.94
N ILE A 92 9.10 4.08 16.37
CA ILE A 92 7.87 4.78 16.05
C ILE A 92 6.77 4.09 16.82
N ASP A 93 6.08 4.85 17.66
CA ASP A 93 5.01 4.30 18.49
C ASP A 93 3.80 3.87 17.63
N LEU A 94 2.88 3.13 18.26
CA LEU A 94 1.72 2.58 17.57
C LEU A 94 0.83 3.69 17.00
N THR A 95 0.59 4.75 17.77
CA THR A 95 -0.31 5.84 17.39
C THR A 95 0.23 6.61 16.20
N GLU A 96 1.52 6.96 16.22
CA GLU A 96 2.19 7.61 15.11
C GLU A 96 2.20 6.71 13.87
N ARG A 97 2.46 5.41 14.04
CA ARG A 97 2.43 4.46 12.93
C ARG A 97 1.04 4.33 12.30
N GLN A 98 -0.01 4.19 13.11
CA GLN A 98 -1.39 4.13 12.64
C GLN A 98 -1.75 5.39 11.85
N ARG A 99 -1.43 6.57 12.38
CA ARG A 99 -1.66 7.86 11.70
C ARG A 99 -0.95 7.92 10.35
N LEU A 100 0.33 7.58 10.30
CA LEU A 100 1.12 7.61 9.06
C LEU A 100 0.63 6.59 8.03
N LEU A 101 0.28 5.36 8.44
CA LEU A 101 -0.19 4.33 7.51
C LEU A 101 -1.60 4.59 7.00
N ARG A 102 -2.47 5.27 7.77
CA ARG A 102 -3.79 5.71 7.28
C ARG A 102 -3.67 6.77 6.18
N SER A 103 -2.59 7.54 6.18
CA SER A 103 -2.39 8.69 5.30
C SER A 103 -1.82 8.35 3.91
N ILE A 104 -1.80 7.08 3.50
CA ILE A 104 -1.20 6.63 2.24
C ILE A 104 -2.17 5.84 1.36
N SER A 105 -1.74 5.64 0.11
CA SER A 105 -2.28 4.63 -0.80
C SER A 105 -1.20 3.60 -1.12
N VAL A 106 -1.61 2.35 -1.35
CA VAL A 106 -0.73 1.24 -1.71
C VAL A 106 -1.17 0.64 -3.03
N MET A 107 -0.23 0.32 -3.91
CA MET A 107 -0.50 -0.39 -5.16
C MET A 107 0.55 -1.47 -5.39
N ASN A 108 0.16 -2.74 -5.27
CA ASN A 108 0.96 -3.86 -5.74
C ASN A 108 0.81 -4.03 -7.25
N LEU A 109 1.94 -4.25 -7.93
CA LEU A 109 1.98 -4.51 -9.37
C LEU A 109 1.36 -5.87 -9.72
N LYS A 110 1.56 -6.87 -8.87
CA LYS A 110 0.91 -8.18 -8.92
C LYS A 110 -0.04 -8.29 -7.72
N LYS A 111 -1.32 -8.51 -8.00
CA LYS A 111 -2.40 -8.52 -6.99
C LYS A 111 -2.54 -9.83 -6.26
N SER A 112 -2.11 -10.93 -6.87
CA SER A 112 -2.07 -12.22 -6.20
C SER A 112 -0.91 -12.29 -5.20
N PRO A 113 -1.07 -12.97 -4.06
CA PRO A 113 -0.01 -13.12 -3.08
C PRO A 113 1.19 -13.87 -3.68
N GLY A 114 2.35 -13.59 -3.11
CA GLY A 114 3.60 -14.28 -3.34
C GLY A 114 4.21 -14.79 -2.04
N GLY A 115 5.41 -15.35 -2.16
CA GLY A 115 6.23 -15.73 -1.00
C GLY A 115 7.25 -14.65 -0.62
N HIS A 116 8.13 -14.99 0.32
CA HIS A 116 9.19 -14.09 0.80
C HIS A 116 10.13 -13.59 -0.31
N THR A 117 10.32 -14.38 -1.37
CA THR A 117 11.13 -14.00 -2.53
C THR A 117 10.24 -13.84 -3.76
N ALA A 118 10.23 -12.63 -4.31
CA ALA A 118 9.46 -12.35 -5.52
C ALA A 118 10.14 -12.92 -6.76
N GLU A 119 9.36 -13.62 -7.58
CA GLU A 119 9.81 -14.04 -8.91
C GLU A 119 9.63 -12.87 -9.89
N SER A 120 10.70 -12.10 -10.10
CA SER A 120 10.65 -10.84 -10.86
C SER A 120 10.05 -11.00 -12.26
N ARG A 121 10.36 -12.09 -12.98
CA ARG A 121 9.78 -12.36 -14.31
C ARG A 121 8.27 -12.49 -14.26
N ASN A 122 7.75 -13.15 -13.23
CA ASN A 122 6.32 -13.34 -13.03
C ASN A 122 5.63 -12.02 -12.69
N VAL A 123 6.20 -11.21 -11.77
CA VAL A 123 5.68 -9.87 -11.43
C VAL A 123 5.59 -9.00 -12.67
N TRP A 124 6.64 -8.92 -13.48
CA TRP A 124 6.65 -8.12 -14.70
C TRP A 124 5.63 -8.59 -15.74
N ARG A 125 5.51 -9.91 -15.92
CA ARG A 125 4.54 -10.50 -16.84
C ARG A 125 3.12 -10.13 -16.42
N VAL A 126 2.75 -10.36 -15.16
CA VAL A 126 1.41 -10.04 -14.63
C VAL A 126 1.13 -8.54 -14.70
N ALA A 127 2.08 -7.70 -14.29
CA ALA A 127 1.92 -6.24 -14.37
C ALA A 127 1.70 -5.74 -15.81
N ARG A 128 2.34 -6.39 -16.79
CA ARG A 128 2.15 -6.06 -18.21
C ARG A 128 0.77 -6.49 -18.72
N GLU A 129 0.32 -7.69 -18.34
CA GLU A 129 -1.02 -8.19 -18.66
C GLU A 129 -2.09 -7.28 -18.04
N ASP A 130 -1.89 -6.84 -16.80
CA ASP A 130 -2.85 -6.04 -16.03
C ASP A 130 -2.67 -4.53 -16.18
N ARG A 131 -1.83 -4.09 -17.10
CA ARG A 131 -1.45 -2.67 -17.30
C ARG A 131 -2.65 -1.73 -17.41
N MET A 132 -3.77 -2.20 -17.97
CA MET A 132 -4.97 -1.39 -18.15
C MET A 132 -5.70 -1.15 -16.83
N PHE A 133 -5.68 -2.14 -15.92
CA PHE A 133 -6.21 -1.99 -14.57
C PHE A 133 -5.29 -1.15 -13.70
N LEU A 134 -3.97 -1.41 -13.74
CA LEU A 134 -2.97 -0.61 -13.01
C LEU A 134 -2.98 0.88 -13.39
N LYS A 135 -3.33 1.22 -14.63
CA LYS A 135 -3.48 2.60 -15.09
C LYS A 135 -4.80 3.26 -14.65
N ARG A 136 -5.83 2.45 -14.38
CA ARG A 136 -7.15 2.93 -13.93
C ARG A 136 -7.19 3.11 -12.42
N GLN A 137 -6.42 2.31 -11.69
CA GLN A 137 -6.19 2.45 -10.26
C GLN A 137 -5.38 3.71 -10.00
#